data_AF-A0A1M4ZAE5-F1
#
_entry.id   AF-A0A1M4ZAE5-F1
#
_cell.length_a   1.000
_cell.length_b   1.000
_cell.length_c   1.000
_cell.angle_alpha   90.00
_cell.angle_beta   90.00
_cell.angle_gamma   90.00
#
_symmetry.space_group_name_H-M   'P 1'
#
loop_
_entity.id
_entity.type
_entity.pdbx_description
1 polymer ?
#
loop_
_entity_poly.entity_id
_entity_poly.type
_entity_poly.pdbx_seq_one_letter_code
_entity_poly.pdbx_strand_id
1 'polypeptide(L)' 'MADFCLRCGRALKNKESVERGYGSDCYKKIKAEEKKLDEVQKFNEVMEEIEGQINFVDELKRKCS' A
#
# COMPACT_ATOMS: atom_id res chain seq x y z
N MET A 1 -15.40 -22.06 5.44
CA MET A 1 -14.32 -22.15 4.42
C MET A 1 -14.81 -21.42 3.18
N ALA A 2 -13.97 -20.62 2.52
CA ALA A 2 -14.36 -19.98 1.27
C ALA A 2 -14.10 -20.96 0.13
N ASP A 3 -15.17 -21.53 -0.45
CA ASP A 3 -15.06 -22.41 -1.61
C ASP A 3 -14.84 -21.63 -2.92
N PHE A 4 -14.96 -20.30 -2.85
CA PHE A 4 -14.86 -19.37 -3.98
C PHE A 4 -13.93 -18.21 -3.67
N CYS A 5 -13.24 -17.74 -4.71
CA CYS A 5 -12.33 -16.60 -4.64
C CYS A 5 -13.10 -15.32 -4.33
N LEU A 6 -12.77 -14.64 -3.23
CA LEU A 6 -13.47 -13.42 -2.79
C LEU A 6 -13.36 -12.24 -3.78
N ARG A 7 -12.40 -12.28 -4.72
CA ARG A 7 -12.24 -11.23 -5.75
C ARG A 7 -13.03 -11.48 -7.02
N CYS A 8 -13.07 -12.72 -7.48
CA CYS A 8 -13.60 -13.05 -8.82
C CYS A 8 -14.69 -14.12 -8.82
N GLY A 9 -15.07 -14.66 -7.66
CA GLY A 9 -16.12 -15.66 -7.51
C GLY A 9 -15.79 -17.05 -8.07
N ARG A 10 -14.60 -17.29 -8.62
CA ARG A 10 -14.22 -18.60 -9.16
C ARG A 10 -13.96 -19.61 -8.05
N ALA A 11 -14.37 -20.86 -8.26
CA ALA A 11 -14.17 -21.95 -7.30
C ALA A 11 -12.67 -22.21 -7.03
N LEU A 12 -12.33 -22.39 -5.76
CA LEU A 12 -10.97 -22.61 -5.28
C LEU A 12 -10.71 -24.11 -5.21
N LYS A 13 -9.71 -24.58 -5.96
CA LYS A 13 -9.40 -26.03 -6.07
C LYS A 13 -8.33 -26.50 -5.08
N ASN A 14 -7.47 -25.59 -4.63
CA ASN A 14 -6.31 -25.91 -3.81
C ASN A 14 -6.56 -25.46 -2.36
N LYS A 15 -6.17 -26.28 -1.38
CA LYS A 15 -6.32 -25.98 0.06
C LYS A 15 -5.70 -24.63 0.44
N GLU A 16 -4.49 -24.34 -0.03
CA GLU A 16 -3.82 -23.05 0.18
C GLU A 16 -4.66 -21.87 -0.35
N SER A 17 -5.36 -22.06 -1.47
CA SER A 17 -6.22 -21.03 -2.05
C SER A 17 -7.48 -20.81 -1.22
N VAL A 18 -8.04 -21.89 -0.67
CA VAL A 18 -9.19 -21.85 0.27
C VAL A 18 -8.79 -21.16 1.57
N GLU A 19 -7.62 -21.47 2.13
CA GLU A 19 -7.11 -20.87 3.36
C GLU A 19 -6.90 -19.36 3.21
N ARG A 20 -6.34 -18.91 2.07
CA ARG A 20 -6.19 -17.47 1.79
C ARG A 20 -7.45 -16.79 1.25
N GLY A 21 -8.50 -17.53 0.90
CA GLY A 21 -9.75 -17.01 0.31
C GLY A 21 -9.66 -16.49 -1.13
N TYR A 22 -8.49 -16.61 -1.77
CA TYR A 22 -8.25 -16.11 -3.13
C TYR A 22 -7.56 -17.16 -4.00
N GLY A 23 -7.89 -17.16 -5.29
CA GLY A 23 -7.13 -17.91 -6.29
C GLY A 23 -5.73 -17.31 -6.48
N SER A 24 -4.78 -18.10 -6.99
CA SER A 24 -3.36 -17.69 -7.13
C SER A 24 -3.18 -16.36 -7.85
N ASP A 25 -3.85 -16.17 -8.99
CA ASP A 25 -3.75 -14.92 -9.75
C ASP A 25 -4.35 -13.73 -9.00
N CYS A 26 -5.50 -13.93 -8.35
CA CYS A 26 -6.17 -12.89 -7.60
C CYS A 26 -5.35 -12.49 -6.37
N TYR A 27 -4.74 -13.47 -5.69
CA TYR A 27 -3.86 -13.25 -4.55
C TYR A 27 -2.62 -12.44 -4.94
N LYS A 28 -1.95 -12.79 -6.05
CA LYS A 28 -0.80 -12.02 -6.58
C LYS A 28 -1.17 -10.57 -6.88
N LYS A 29 -2.34 -10.34 -7.50
CA LYS A 29 -2.81 -8.99 -7.81
C LYS A 29 -3.09 -8.18 -6.55
N ILE A 30 -3.77 -8.76 -5.57
CA ILE A 30 -4.05 -8.09 -4.28
C ILE A 30 -2.74 -7.75 -3.58
N LYS A 31 -1.80 -8.68 -3.48
CA LYS A 31 -0.47 -8.41 -2.89
C LYS A 31 0.29 -7.31 -3.62
N ALA A 32 0.17 -7.22 -4.95
CA ALA A 32 0.76 -6.15 -5.72
C ALA A 32 0.05 -4.79 -5.49
N GLU A 33 -1.27 -4.80 -5.30
CA GLU A 33 -2.06 -3.61 -4.94
C GLU A 33 -1.72 -3.12 -3.53
N GLU A 34 -1.62 -4.02 -2.54
CA GLU A 34 -1.17 -3.72 -1.18
C GLU A 34 0.23 -3.08 -1.17
N LYS A 35 1.19 -3.68 -1.90
CA LYS A 35 2.55 -3.16 -1.97
C LYS A 35 2.61 -1.73 -2.54
N LYS A 36 1.76 -1.41 -3.53
CA LYS A 36 1.67 -0.05 -4.07
C LYS A 36 1.12 0.94 -3.04
N LEU A 37 0.14 0.52 -2.23
CA LEU A 37 -0.39 1.37 -1.16
C LEU A 37 0.67 1.64 -0.10
N ASP A 38 1.44 0.62 0.30
CA ASP A 38 2.60 0.78 1.21
C ASP A 38 3.64 1.76 0.65
N GLU A 39 3.97 1.66 -0.64
CA GLU A 39 4.92 2.56 -1.30
C GLU A 39 4.41 4.01 -1.35
N VAL A 40 3.12 4.20 -1.62
CA VAL A 40 2.48 5.53 -1.61
C VAL A 40 2.46 6.12 -0.21
N GLN A 41 2.15 5.31 0.82
CA GLN A 41 2.15 5.77 2.20
C GLN A 41 3.54 6.24 2.63
N LYS A 42 4.59 5.45 2.33
CA LYS A 42 5.98 5.84 2.62
C LYS A 42 6.41 7.10 1.87
N PHE A 43 5.97 7.26 0.63
CA PHE A 43 6.26 8.47 -0.14
C PHE A 43 5.64 9.71 0.52
N ASN A 44 4.39 9.61 0.97
CA ASN A 44 3.72 10.72 1.63
C ASN A 44 4.40 11.11 2.95
N GLU A 45 4.79 10.13 3.78
CA GLU A 45 5.54 10.39 5.02
C GLU A 45 6.83 11.18 4.73
N VAL A 46 7.61 10.76 3.73
CA VAL A 46 8.84 11.46 3.34
C VAL A 46 8.57 12.89 2.83
N MET A 47 7.48 13.09 2.10
CA MET A 47 7.12 14.42 1.60
C MET A 47 6.73 15.37 2.75
N GLU A 48 5.98 14.90 3.74
CA GLU A 48 5.63 15.69 4.92
C GLU A 48 6.89 16.10 5.72
N GLU A 49 7.87 15.21 5.84
CA GLU A 49 9.16 15.50 6.48
C GLU A 49 9.94 16.59 5.72
N ILE A 50 10.01 16.48 4.39
CA ILE A 50 10.71 17.47 3.54
C ILE A 50 10.02 18.83 3.62
N GLU A 51 8.69 18.88 3.57
CA GLU A 51 7.91 20.12 3.71
C GLU A 51 8.19 20.80 5.06
N GLY A 52 8.26 20.02 6.14
CA GLY A 52 8.66 20.52 7.46
C GLY A 52 10.04 21.18 7.47
N GLN A 53 11.02 20.57 6.79
CA GLN A 53 12.37 21.12 6.69
C GLN A 53 12.43 22.41 5.85
N ILE A 54 11.70 22.47 4.74
CA ILE A 54 11.62 23.67 3.89
C ILE A 54 11.04 24.85 4.69
N ASN A 55 9.93 24.62 5.40
CA ASN A 55 9.30 25.63 6.24
C ASN A 55 10.24 26.17 7.31
N PHE A 56 11.04 25.30 7.94
CA PHE A 56 12.05 25.70 8.92
C PHE A 56 13.14 26.60 8.32
N VAL A 57 13.67 26.23 7.15
CA VAL A 57 14.70 27.03 6.45
C VAL A 57 14.14 28.40 6.02
N ASP A 58 12.91 28.45 5.54
CA ASP A 58 12.27 29.70 5.15
C ASP A 58 12.00 30.63 6.34
N GLU A 59 11.66 30.08 7.51
CA GLU A 59 11.57 30.86 8.74
C GLU A 59 12.93 31.48 9.13
N LEU A 60 14.02 30.71 9.05
CA LEU A 60 15.36 31.23 9.33
C LEU A 60 15.77 32.36 8.38
N LYS A 61 15.49 32.23 7.09
CA LYS A 61 15.75 33.29 6.10
C LYS A 61 15.02 34.59 6.43
N ARG A 62 13.77 34.51 6.90
CA ARG A 62 12.99 35.68 7.32
C ARG A 62 13.54 36.35 8.58
N LYS A 63 14.13 35.59 9.50
CA LYS A 63 14.72 36.13 10.75
C LYS A 63 16.09 36.78 10.55
N CYS A 64 16.81 36.39 9.50
CA CYS A 64 18.15 36.91 9.19
C CYS A 64 18.14 38.05 8.14
N SER A 65 16.98 38.45 7.63
CA SER A 65 16.80 39.60 6.71
C SER A 65 16.22 40.80 7.46
#